data_AF-A0A7S2VJC5-F1
#
_entry.id   AF-A0A7S2VJC5-F1
#
_cell.length_a   1.000
_cell.length_b   1.000
_cell.length_c   1.000
_cell.angle_alpha   90.00
_cell.angle_beta   90.00
_cell.angle_gamma   90.00
#
_symmetry.space_group_name_H-M   'P 1'
#
loop_
_entity.id
_entity.type
_entity.pdbx_description
1 polymer ?
#
loop_
_entity_poly.entity_id
_entity_poly.type
_entity_poly.pdbx_seq_one_letter_code
_entity_poly.pdbx_strand_id
1 'polypeptide(L)'
;ATRTWDRPAAADAPPPAAQEPPVGLARVWRRAMDLAANGILVQAVGIPLRHVLALWGIVLLLSGSVDWRTALLSLGLWVTSGLGVTAGAHRLWTHQSFVASPALEVLLMLMFSMADQGPIQGWTLTHAMHHYASDTASDP
;
A
#
# COMPACT_ATOMS: atom_id res chain seq x y z
N ALA A 1 29.26 2.37 4.39
CA ALA A 1 29.32 1.06 5.07
C ALA A 1 28.07 0.28 4.68
N THR A 2 28.20 -0.67 3.77
CA THR A 2 27.11 -1.56 3.36
C THR A 2 26.79 -2.48 4.53
N ARG A 3 25.67 -2.25 5.21
CA ARG A 3 25.18 -3.13 6.27
C ARG A 3 24.69 -4.41 5.57
N THR A 4 25.54 -5.43 5.50
CA THR A 4 25.14 -6.76 5.06
C THR A 4 24.23 -7.33 6.15
N TRP A 5 22.95 -7.44 5.84
CA TRP A 5 22.00 -8.13 6.69
C TRP A 5 22.21 -9.63 6.48
N ASP A 6 23.19 -10.20 7.19
CA ASP A 6 23.42 -11.64 7.19
C ASP A 6 22.14 -12.32 7.70
N ARG A 7 21.52 -13.15 6.85
CA ARG A 7 20.28 -13.86 7.15
C ARG A 7 20.53 -14.75 8.38
N PRO A 8 19.94 -14.47 9.56
CA PRO A 8 20.14 -15.34 10.72
C PRO A 8 19.50 -16.70 10.42
N ALA A 9 20.19 -17.80 10.73
CA ALA A 9 19.71 -19.17 10.50
C ALA A 9 18.35 -19.49 11.14
N ALA A 10 17.87 -18.64 12.05
CA ALA A 10 16.53 -18.71 12.65
C ALA A 10 15.40 -18.24 11.73
N ALA A 11 15.70 -17.56 10.61
CA ALA A 11 14.70 -17.10 9.65
C ALA A 11 14.03 -18.26 8.87
N ASP A 12 14.69 -19.42 8.82
CA ASP A 12 14.23 -20.61 8.09
C ASP A 12 13.39 -21.57 8.97
N ALA A 13 13.31 -21.31 10.28
CA ALA A 13 12.49 -22.11 11.19
C ALA A 13 11.02 -21.64 11.11
N PRO A 14 10.04 -22.54 10.86
CA PRO A 14 8.65 -22.16 10.88
C PRO A 14 8.30 -21.59 12.27
N PRO A 15 7.56 -20.48 12.35
CA PRO A 15 7.17 -19.92 13.64
C PRO A 15 6.42 -20.98 14.47
N PRO A 16 6.58 -20.98 15.80
CA PRO A 16 5.83 -21.91 16.65
C PRO A 16 4.35 -21.78 16.34
N ALA A 17 3.68 -22.91 16.14
CA ALA A 17 2.25 -22.94 15.82
C ALA A 17 1.49 -22.13 16.88
N ALA A 18 0.94 -20.99 16.47
CA ALA A 18 0.11 -20.18 17.36
C ALA A 18 -1.03 -21.06 17.86
N GLN A 19 -1.20 -21.16 19.18
CA GLN A 19 -2.30 -21.91 19.77
C GLN A 19 -3.61 -21.32 19.24
N GLU A 20 -4.34 -22.09 18.43
CA GLU A 20 -5.57 -21.60 17.85
C GLU A 20 -6.58 -21.28 18.97
N PRO A 21 -7.23 -20.11 18.95
CA PRO A 21 -8.27 -19.81 19.91
C PRO A 21 -9.38 -20.87 19.81
N PRO A 22 -10.04 -21.24 20.93
CA PRO A 22 -11.08 -22.27 20.91
C PRO A 22 -12.15 -22.00 19.84
N VAL A 23 -12.63 -23.07 19.19
CA VAL A 23 -13.70 -23.02 18.17
C VAL A 23 -14.93 -22.28 18.72
N GLY A 24 -15.51 -21.37 17.93
CA GLY A 24 -16.72 -20.61 18.30
C GLY A 24 -16.74 -19.15 17.83
N LEU A 25 -17.78 -18.41 18.21
CA LEU A 25 -17.98 -16.99 17.83
C LEU A 25 -16.80 -16.09 18.20
N ALA A 26 -16.10 -16.38 19.31
CA ALA A 26 -14.92 -15.64 19.73
C ALA A 26 -13.74 -15.77 18.75
N ARG A 27 -13.59 -16.91 18.05
CA ARG A 27 -12.59 -17.10 16.99
C ARG A 27 -12.94 -16.27 15.76
N VAL A 28 -14.21 -16.29 15.35
CA VAL A 28 -14.71 -15.50 14.21
C VAL A 28 -14.55 -14.02 14.48
N TRP A 29 -14.93 -13.56 15.68
CA TRP A 29 -14.79 -12.17 16.10
C TRP A 29 -13.34 -11.70 16.14
N ARG A 30 -12.42 -12.50 16.71
CA ARG A 30 -10.97 -12.18 16.69
C ARG A 30 -10.44 -12.07 15.27
N ARG A 31 -10.72 -13.05 14.40
CA ARG A 31 -10.28 -12.99 13.00
C ARG A 31 -10.88 -11.79 12.26
N ALA A 32 -12.14 -11.46 12.51
CA ALA A 32 -12.76 -10.27 11.92
C ALA A 32 -12.06 -8.97 12.40
N MET A 33 -11.76 -8.86 13.70
CA MET A 33 -11.01 -7.73 14.24
C MET A 33 -9.57 -7.67 13.72
N ASP A 34 -8.89 -8.81 13.58
CA ASP A 34 -7.51 -8.89 13.04
C ASP A 34 -7.48 -8.47 11.57
N LEU A 35 -8.46 -8.92 10.77
CA LEU A 35 -8.59 -8.51 9.37
C LEU A 35 -8.99 -7.03 9.23
N ALA A 36 -9.77 -6.49 10.17
CA ALA A 36 -10.08 -5.06 10.24
C ALA A 36 -8.83 -4.23 10.61
N ALA A 37 -8.11 -4.66 11.64
CA ALA A 37 -6.92 -3.99 12.16
C ALA A 37 -5.76 -4.00 11.14
N ASN A 38 -5.65 -5.07 10.34
CA ASN A 38 -4.66 -5.18 9.26
C ASN A 38 -5.08 -4.43 7.98
N GLY A 39 -6.20 -3.69 8.00
CA GLY A 39 -6.72 -2.95 6.84
C GLY A 39 -7.26 -3.82 5.71
N ILE A 40 -7.16 -5.15 5.80
CA ILE A 40 -7.60 -6.09 4.76
C ILE A 40 -9.11 -5.96 4.52
N LEU A 41 -9.94 -5.87 5.58
CA LEU A 41 -11.38 -5.68 5.40
C LEU A 41 -11.71 -4.32 4.75
N VAL A 42 -10.97 -3.28 5.12
CA VAL A 42 -11.13 -1.94 4.54
C VAL A 42 -10.82 -1.98 3.04
N GLN A 43 -9.76 -2.68 2.64
CA GLN A 43 -9.40 -2.81 1.22
C GLN A 43 -10.29 -3.78 0.46
N ALA A 44 -10.74 -4.87 1.07
CA ALA A 44 -11.63 -5.85 0.46
C ALA A 44 -12.97 -5.24 0.05
N VAL A 45 -13.49 -4.29 0.83
CA VAL A 45 -14.71 -3.53 0.48
C VAL A 45 -14.39 -2.27 -0.32
N GLY A 46 -13.32 -1.57 0.03
CA GLY A 46 -12.93 -0.31 -0.59
C GLY A 46 -12.53 -0.46 -2.06
N ILE A 47 -11.81 -1.52 -2.44
CA ILE A 47 -11.36 -1.73 -3.82
C ILE A 47 -12.57 -1.89 -4.76
N PRO A 48 -13.52 -2.83 -4.55
CA PRO A 48 -14.70 -2.95 -5.40
C PRO A 48 -15.50 -1.64 -5.48
N LEU A 49 -15.71 -0.97 -4.33
CA LEU A 49 -16.45 0.29 -4.27
C LEU A 49 -15.80 1.36 -5.14
N ARG A 50 -14.48 1.57 -5.03
CA ARG A 50 -13.73 2.53 -5.84
C ARG A 50 -13.84 2.23 -7.34
N HIS A 51 -13.83 0.96 -7.74
CA HIS A 51 -13.98 0.57 -9.14
C HIS A 51 -15.39 0.86 -9.66
N VAL A 52 -16.43 0.58 -8.88
CA VAL A 52 -17.82 0.94 -9.23
C VAL A 52 -17.96 2.46 -9.36
N LEU A 53 -17.41 3.24 -8.43
CA LEU A 53 -17.42 4.70 -8.49
C LEU A 53 -16.63 5.23 -9.70
N ALA A 54 -15.51 4.61 -10.07
CA ALA A 54 -14.74 4.99 -11.25
C ALA A 54 -15.54 4.74 -12.54
N LEU A 55 -16.18 3.58 -12.67
CA LEU A 55 -17.05 3.27 -13.81
C LEU A 55 -18.22 4.25 -13.90
N TRP A 56 -18.85 4.56 -12.77
CA TRP A 56 -19.91 5.57 -12.70
C TRP A 56 -19.40 6.96 -13.13
N GLY A 57 -18.22 7.36 -12.66
CA GLY A 57 -17.58 8.62 -13.07
C GLY A 57 -17.32 8.70 -14.57
N ILE A 58 -16.92 7.59 -15.20
CA ILE A 58 -16.76 7.51 -16.66
C ILE A 58 -18.10 7.70 -17.37
N VAL A 59 -19.18 7.07 -16.89
CA VAL A 59 -20.52 7.27 -17.45
C VAL A 59 -20.94 8.74 -17.37
N LEU A 60 -20.73 9.41 -16.23
CA LEU A 60 -21.05 10.83 -16.04
C LEU A 60 -20.24 11.76 -16.96
N LEU A 61 -18.98 11.42 -17.22
CA LEU A 61 -18.13 12.16 -18.14
C LEU A 61 -18.62 12.01 -19.59
N LEU A 62 -18.92 10.77 -20.00
CA LEU A 62 -19.37 10.47 -21.36
C LEU A 62 -20.80 10.97 -21.64
N SER A 63 -21.65 11.08 -20.62
CA SER A 63 -22.99 11.67 -20.74
C SER A 63 -22.98 13.20 -20.83
N GLY A 64 -21.81 13.84 -20.69
CA GLY A 64 -21.68 15.30 -20.65
C GLY A 64 -22.22 15.91 -19.35
N SER A 65 -22.48 15.10 -18.32
CA SER A 65 -22.97 15.57 -17.02
C SER A 65 -21.86 16.19 -16.15
N VAL A 66 -20.59 16.00 -16.54
CA VAL A 66 -19.41 16.54 -15.86
C VAL A 66 -18.52 17.23 -16.88
N ASP A 67 -17.97 18.38 -16.51
CA ASP A 67 -17.03 19.15 -17.33
C ASP A 67 -15.73 18.35 -17.56
N TRP A 68 -15.20 18.38 -18.79
CA TRP A 68 -13.92 17.77 -19.17
C TRP A 68 -12.75 18.26 -18.30
N ARG A 69 -12.84 19.47 -17.74
CA ARG A 69 -11.87 20.00 -16.77
C ARG A 69 -11.73 19.11 -15.53
N THR A 70 -12.82 18.47 -15.10
CA THR A 70 -12.81 17.51 -14.00
C THR A 70 -12.03 16.26 -14.39
N ALA A 71 -12.15 15.80 -15.65
CA ALA A 71 -11.35 14.67 -16.13
C ALA A 71 -9.85 15.00 -16.15
N LEU A 72 -9.48 16.22 -16.56
CA LEU A 72 -8.10 16.69 -16.47
C LEU A 72 -7.59 16.76 -15.03
N LEU A 73 -8.41 17.28 -14.11
CA LEU A 73 -8.05 17.31 -12.69
C LEU A 73 -7.81 15.90 -12.16
N SER A 74 -8.70 14.95 -12.44
CA SER A 74 -8.56 13.55 -12.05
C SER A 74 -7.29 12.92 -12.61
N LEU A 75 -6.96 13.18 -13.88
CA LEU A 75 -5.71 12.71 -14.48
C LEU A 75 -4.48 13.34 -13.80
N GLY A 76 -4.52 14.64 -13.52
CA GLY A 76 -3.44 15.34 -12.82
C GLY A 76 -3.20 14.80 -11.42
N LEU A 77 -4.27 14.50 -10.67
CA LEU A 77 -4.19 13.86 -9.36
C LEU A 77 -3.61 12.45 -9.45
N TRP A 78 -4.01 11.67 -10.46
CA TRP A 78 -3.48 10.32 -10.70
C TRP A 78 -1.98 10.32 -11.01
N VAL A 79 -1.51 11.23 -11.88
CA VAL A 79 -0.07 11.38 -12.15
C VAL A 79 0.68 11.81 -10.89
N THR A 80 0.12 12.77 -10.16
CA THR A 80 0.75 13.30 -8.95
C THR A 80 0.86 12.24 -7.85
N SER A 81 -0.18 11.41 -7.66
CA SER A 81 -0.12 10.31 -6.70
C SER A 81 0.89 9.23 -7.13
N GLY A 82 0.96 8.92 -8.43
CA GLY A 82 1.96 8.04 -9.01
C GLY A 82 3.40 8.51 -8.79
N LEU A 83 3.65 9.82 -8.83
CA LEU A 83 4.96 10.40 -8.48
C LEU A 83 5.29 10.19 -6.99
N GLY A 84 4.33 10.36 -6.09
CA GLY A 84 4.50 10.07 -4.66
C GLY A 84 4.91 8.62 -4.40
N VAL A 85 4.32 7.66 -5.12
CA VAL A 85 4.69 6.24 -5.03
C VAL A 85 6.07 5.99 -5.62
N THR A 86 6.31 6.42 -6.85
CA THR A 86 7.52 6.07 -7.60
C THR A 86 8.76 6.82 -7.14
N ALA A 87 8.69 8.14 -6.97
CA ALA A 87 9.80 8.96 -6.53
C ALA A 87 9.94 8.95 -5.00
N GLY A 88 8.83 8.97 -4.27
CA GLY A 88 8.80 8.93 -2.80
C GLY A 88 8.98 7.53 -2.24
N ALA A 89 7.88 6.79 -2.08
CA ALA A 89 7.87 5.48 -1.41
C ALA A 89 8.90 4.51 -1.97
N HIS A 90 8.95 4.35 -3.28
CA HIS A 90 9.83 3.41 -3.93
C HIS A 90 11.30 3.86 -3.94
N ARG A 91 11.63 5.00 -4.56
CA ARG A 91 13.02 5.40 -4.78
C ARG A 91 13.67 6.11 -3.59
N LEU A 92 12.96 6.99 -2.91
CA LEU A 92 13.51 7.77 -1.80
C LEU A 92 13.51 6.96 -0.49
N TRP A 93 12.35 6.46 -0.06
CA TRP A 93 12.23 5.84 1.26
C TRP A 93 12.59 4.35 1.29
N THR A 94 12.27 3.56 0.26
CA THR A 94 12.69 2.14 0.22
C THR A 94 14.11 1.96 -0.30
N HIS A 95 14.41 2.48 -1.48
CA HIS A 95 15.70 2.21 -2.15
C HIS A 95 16.78 3.25 -1.91
N GLN A 96 16.45 4.37 -1.23
CA GLN A 96 17.40 5.44 -0.90
C GLN A 96 18.26 5.88 -2.10
N SER A 97 17.68 5.93 -3.30
CA SER A 97 18.37 6.18 -4.56
C SER A 97 18.85 7.63 -4.74
N PHE A 98 18.33 8.55 -3.93
CA PHE A 98 18.74 9.95 -3.90
C PHE A 98 18.45 10.55 -2.52
N VAL A 99 19.05 11.71 -2.25
CA VAL A 99 18.77 12.51 -1.05
C VAL A 99 17.88 13.68 -1.45
N ALA A 100 16.74 13.83 -0.78
CA ALA A 100 15.80 14.93 -1.01
C ALA A 100 16.06 16.09 -0.03
N SER A 101 15.69 17.31 -0.41
CA SER A 101 15.59 18.40 0.56
C SER A 101 14.35 18.20 1.44
N PRO A 102 14.30 18.74 2.67
CA PRO A 102 13.12 18.57 3.54
C PRO A 102 11.81 19.02 2.90
N ALA A 103 11.84 20.08 2.07
CA ALA A 103 10.66 20.54 1.34
C ALA A 103 10.19 19.52 0.30
N LEU A 104 11.12 18.88 -0.42
CA LEU A 104 10.81 17.83 -1.38
C LEU A 104 10.30 16.56 -0.69
N GLU A 105 10.85 16.18 0.47
CA GLU A 105 10.36 15.05 1.26
C GLU A 105 8.89 15.25 1.66
N VAL A 106 8.55 16.42 2.19
CA VAL A 106 7.17 16.76 2.56
C VAL A 106 6.27 16.75 1.32
N LEU A 107 6.72 17.31 0.20
CA LEU A 107 5.96 17.30 -1.04
C LEU A 107 5.64 15.87 -1.50
N LEU A 108 6.65 15.00 -1.57
CA LEU A 108 6.48 13.60 -1.96
C LEU A 108 5.58 12.84 -0.97
N MET A 109 5.61 13.20 0.31
CA MET A 109 4.80 12.57 1.35
C MET A 109 3.31 12.92 1.16
N LEU A 110 3.02 14.18 0.84
CA LEU A 110 1.66 14.61 0.49
C LEU A 110 1.19 13.94 -0.82
N MET A 111 2.07 13.86 -1.82
CA MET A 111 1.77 13.18 -3.09
C MET A 111 1.45 11.70 -2.87
N PHE A 112 2.24 10.99 -2.07
CA PHE A 112 1.99 9.59 -1.73
C PHE A 112 0.70 9.41 -0.94
N SER A 113 0.35 10.36 -0.06
CA SER A 113 -0.89 10.29 0.72
C SER A 113 -2.15 10.29 -0.17
N MET A 114 -2.06 10.79 -1.40
CA MET A 114 -3.15 10.71 -2.38
C MET A 114 -3.26 9.33 -3.07
N ALA A 115 -2.25 8.47 -2.95
CA ALA A 115 -2.20 7.20 -3.66
C ALA A 115 -3.02 6.08 -2.98
N ASP A 116 -3.43 6.29 -1.72
CA ASP A 116 -4.25 5.33 -0.96
C ASP A 116 -3.64 3.91 -0.88
N GLN A 117 -2.30 3.82 -0.79
CA GLN A 117 -1.55 2.56 -0.70
C GLN A 117 -1.14 2.19 0.74
N GLY A 118 -1.86 2.74 1.72
CA GLY A 118 -1.56 2.57 3.14
C GLY A 118 -0.41 3.46 3.64
N PRO A 119 0.06 3.26 4.88
CA PRO A 119 1.12 4.07 5.48
C PRO A 119 2.47 3.88 4.77
N ILE A 120 3.26 4.96 4.66
CA ILE A 120 4.59 4.94 4.02
C ILE A 120 5.51 3.88 4.65
N GLN A 121 5.51 3.77 5.98
CA GLN A 121 6.34 2.80 6.69
C GLN A 121 5.94 1.35 6.36
N GLY A 122 4.64 1.08 6.26
CA GLY A 122 4.14 -0.24 5.88
C GLY A 122 4.52 -0.57 4.44
N TRP A 123 4.27 0.35 3.51
CA TRP A 123 4.61 0.19 2.11
C TRP A 123 6.10 -0.07 1.89
N THR A 124 6.96 0.72 2.53
CA THR A 124 8.42 0.63 2.37
C THR A 124 8.97 -0.69 2.91
N LEU A 125 8.47 -1.15 4.06
CA LEU A 125 8.83 -2.43 4.64
C LEU A 125 8.41 -3.61 3.76
N THR A 126 7.15 -3.64 3.34
CA THR A 126 6.61 -4.70 2.48
C THR A 126 7.35 -4.75 1.14
N HIS A 127 7.64 -3.59 0.54
CA HIS A 127 8.40 -3.53 -0.72
C HIS A 127 9.85 -4.01 -0.56
N ALA A 128 10.49 -3.70 0.57
CA ALA A 128 11.82 -4.22 0.87
C ALA A 128 11.81 -5.75 1.07
N MET A 129 10.77 -6.28 1.74
CA MET A 129 10.56 -7.73 1.89
C MET A 129 10.35 -8.41 0.54
N HIS A 130 9.55 -7.81 -0.35
CA HIS A 130 9.35 -8.31 -1.71
C HIS A 130 10.68 -8.44 -2.46
N HIS A 131 11.54 -7.42 -2.44
CA HIS A 131 12.86 -7.53 -3.06
C HIS A 131 13.78 -8.56 -2.39
N TYR A 132 13.68 -8.74 -1.08
CA TYR A 132 14.52 -9.67 -0.33
C TYR A 132 14.10 -11.14 -0.51
N ALA A 133 12.80 -11.38 -0.62
CA ALA A 133 12.17 -12.69 -0.64
C ALA A 133 11.37 -12.95 -1.92
N SER A 134 11.69 -12.25 -3.00
CA SER A 134 11.02 -12.36 -4.30
C SER A 134 10.89 -13.82 -4.72
N ASP A 135 9.71 -14.18 -5.23
CA ASP A 135 9.40 -15.52 -5.74
C ASP A 135 9.50 -16.64 -4.68
N THR A 136 9.41 -16.27 -3.40
CA THR A 136 9.33 -17.23 -2.29
C THR A 136 7.96 -17.16 -1.59
N ALA A 137 7.67 -18.14 -0.74
CA ALA A 137 6.44 -18.15 0.04
C ALA A 137 6.36 -17.01 1.09
N SER A 138 7.47 -16.33 1.36
CA SER A 138 7.51 -15.15 2.23
C SER A 138 7.53 -13.82 1.46
N ASP A 139 7.32 -13.86 0.15
CA ASP A 139 7.03 -12.66 -0.64
C ASP A 139 5.62 -12.13 -0.27
N PRO A 140 5.49 -10.87 0.22
CA PRO A 140 4.22 -10.34 0.72
C PRO A 140 3.08 -10.18 -0.29
#